data_AF-A0AAV0VYQ6-F1
#
_entry.id   AF-A0AAV0VYQ6-F1
#
_cell.length_a   1.000
_cell.length_b   1.000
_cell.length_c   1.000
_cell.angle_alpha   90.00
_cell.angle_beta   90.00
_cell.angle_gamma   90.00
#
_symmetry.space_group_name_H-M   'P 1'
#
loop_
_entity.id
_entity.type
_entity.pdbx_description
1 polymer ?
#
loop_
_entity_poly.entity_id
_entity_poly.type
_entity_poly.pdbx_seq_one_letter_code
_entity_poly.pdbx_strand_id
1 'polypeptide(L)'
;MFNCFICTENTFSTINLYIWHLKVFHDLGSQSMFTCKQPICFRDLLGLEKFRQHLKRNHMLDTLNNHSNEYIDEIFTDQLNTNVFDQHKVKSTISDSEDTFNQNSKNGTNFKDVVTNIILKFISNLYLIPNLTSLLIQNIIEEVSQLFSNDIISILKSSILPLLTNCSEKSEINDMFVVLENAFMDFKSEYLRVKYFETNNIFFKPKTIVVGHTKQKIRCRKVCRWYLFKHTYFH
;
A
#
# COMPACT_ATOMS: atom_id res chain seq x y z
N MET A 1 23.51 14.04 -17.22
CA MET A 1 24.10 12.79 -16.67
C MET A 1 24.37 12.99 -15.19
N PHE A 2 24.02 12.02 -14.35
CA PHE A 2 24.14 12.14 -12.89
C PHE A 2 25.34 11.32 -12.39
N ASN A 3 26.19 11.93 -11.58
CA ASN A 3 27.38 11.26 -11.03
C ASN A 3 27.17 10.96 -9.55
N CYS A 4 27.56 9.77 -9.11
CA CYS A 4 27.53 9.45 -7.70
C CYS A 4 28.63 10.22 -6.95
N PHE A 5 28.25 10.85 -5.84
CA PHE A 5 29.18 11.62 -5.02
C PHE A 5 30.04 10.76 -4.08
N ILE A 6 29.71 9.45 -3.99
CA ILE A 6 30.40 8.44 -3.17
C ILE A 6 31.19 7.48 -4.08
N CYS A 7 30.58 6.99 -5.16
CA CYS A 7 31.24 6.17 -6.18
C CYS A 7 31.71 7.05 -7.35
N THR A 8 33.01 7.32 -7.46
CA THR A 8 33.57 8.17 -8.52
C THR A 8 33.46 7.59 -9.93
N GLU A 9 33.18 6.29 -10.07
CA GLU A 9 33.21 5.58 -11.35
C GLU A 9 31.82 5.40 -12.01
N ASN A 10 30.73 5.73 -11.31
CA ASN A 10 29.37 5.46 -11.79
C ASN A 10 28.68 6.74 -12.28
N THR A 11 28.26 6.72 -13.55
CA THR A 11 27.43 7.76 -14.16
C THR A 11 26.08 7.19 -14.59
N PHE A 12 25.02 7.97 -14.43
CA PHE A 12 23.64 7.53 -14.66
C PHE A 12 22.96 8.43 -15.68
N SER A 13 22.24 7.80 -16.61
CA SER A 13 21.46 8.49 -17.65
C SER A 13 20.15 9.06 -17.13
N THR A 14 19.58 8.49 -16.05
CA THR A 14 18.31 8.94 -15.47
C THR A 14 18.38 9.14 -13.97
N ILE A 15 17.55 10.04 -13.43
CA ILE A 15 17.42 10.29 -11.99
C ILE A 15 17.00 9.00 -11.26
N ASN A 16 16.11 8.20 -11.86
CA ASN A 16 15.60 7.00 -11.20
C ASN A 16 16.70 5.96 -10.98
N LEU A 17 17.58 5.74 -11.97
CA LEU A 17 18.73 4.86 -11.85
C LEU A 17 19.72 5.38 -10.81
N TYR A 18 19.95 6.70 -10.79
CA TYR A 18 20.81 7.33 -9.80
C TYR A 18 20.27 7.17 -8.36
N ILE A 19 18.99 7.48 -8.15
CA ILE A 19 18.33 7.35 -6.85
C ILE A 19 18.30 5.90 -6.37
N TRP A 20 18.07 4.95 -7.28
CA TRP A 20 18.12 3.52 -6.97
C TRP A 20 19.53 3.10 -6.54
N HIS A 21 20.57 3.56 -7.23
CA HIS A 21 21.95 3.30 -6.85
C HIS A 21 22.27 3.80 -5.43
N LEU A 22 21.88 5.02 -5.10
CA LEU A 22 22.08 5.58 -3.75
C LEU A 22 21.37 4.77 -2.65
N LYS A 23 20.15 4.27 -2.93
CA LYS A 23 19.41 3.42 -1.98
C LYS A 23 20.10 2.08 -1.76
N VAL A 24 20.52 1.42 -2.84
CA VAL A 24 20.96 0.02 -2.79
C VAL A 24 22.43 -0.12 -2.39
N PHE A 25 23.30 0.75 -2.90
CA PHE A 25 24.74 0.62 -2.71
C PHE A 25 25.31 1.48 -1.58
N HIS A 26 24.55 2.48 -1.13
CA HIS A 26 25.00 3.40 -0.07
C HIS A 26 24.05 3.45 1.15
N ASP A 27 22.97 2.66 1.14
CA ASP A 27 21.97 2.58 2.22
C ASP A 27 21.42 3.96 2.62
N LEU A 28 21.31 4.88 1.65
CA LEU A 28 20.84 6.24 1.89
C LEU A 28 19.31 6.27 1.89
N GLY A 29 18.75 6.62 3.04
CA GLY A 29 17.32 6.57 3.33
C GLY A 29 16.64 7.94 3.41
N SER A 30 15.45 7.97 4.00
CA SER A 30 14.63 9.17 4.18
C SER A 30 15.23 10.19 5.16
N GLN A 31 16.17 9.78 6.01
CA GLN A 31 16.82 10.63 7.01
C GLN A 31 18.30 10.93 6.69
N SER A 32 18.81 10.45 5.55
CA SER A 32 20.19 10.69 5.16
C SER A 32 20.37 12.10 4.60
N MET A 33 21.55 12.68 4.78
CA MET A 33 21.94 13.94 4.16
C MET A 33 22.48 13.67 2.75
N PHE A 34 22.00 14.44 1.78
CA PHE A 34 22.39 14.32 0.37
C PHE A 34 22.97 15.63 -0.12
N THR A 35 24.22 15.61 -0.55
CA THR A 35 24.88 16.76 -1.18
C THR A 35 24.76 16.66 -2.69
N CYS A 36 24.15 17.65 -3.34
CA CYS A 36 24.19 17.74 -4.79
C CYS A 36 25.61 18.11 -5.24
N LYS A 37 26.17 17.37 -6.19
CA LYS A 37 27.47 17.66 -6.84
C LYS A 37 27.34 17.82 -8.36
N GLN A 38 26.16 18.22 -8.83
CA GLN A 38 25.98 18.59 -10.23
C GLN A 38 26.70 19.92 -10.52
N PRO A 39 27.08 20.22 -11.77
CA PRO A 39 27.77 21.46 -12.10
C PRO A 39 27.02 22.68 -11.54
N ILE A 40 27.74 23.55 -10.82
CA ILE A 40 27.20 24.79 -10.23
C ILE A 40 26.17 24.54 -9.09
N CYS A 41 26.07 23.32 -8.56
CA CYS A 41 25.17 23.02 -7.45
C CYS A 41 25.88 22.29 -6.31
N PHE A 42 25.74 22.84 -5.10
CA PHE A 42 26.35 22.33 -3.86
C PHE A 42 25.35 22.32 -2.68
N ARG A 43 24.05 22.18 -2.97
CA ARG A 43 23.02 22.18 -1.92
C ARG A 43 23.00 20.85 -1.16
N ASP A 44 22.93 20.95 0.16
CA ASP A 44 22.66 19.83 1.07
C ASP A 44 21.15 19.70 1.33
N LEU A 45 20.65 18.47 1.23
CA LEU A 45 19.23 18.15 1.34
C LEU A 45 19.04 16.97 2.29
N LEU A 46 18.21 17.16 3.31
CA LEU A 46 17.82 16.09 4.22
C LEU A 46 16.70 15.25 3.60
N GLY A 47 17.00 13.98 3.35
CA GLY A 47 16.06 13.00 2.86
C GLY A 47 15.98 12.89 1.33
N LEU A 48 15.85 11.65 0.90
CA LEU A 48 15.97 11.27 -0.51
C LEU A 48 14.88 11.88 -1.41
N GLU A 49 13.67 12.09 -0.88
CA GLU A 49 12.57 12.65 -1.67
C GLU A 49 12.80 14.12 -2.01
N LYS A 50 13.30 14.90 -1.03
CA LYS A 50 13.70 16.30 -1.25
C LYS A 50 14.87 16.37 -2.23
N PHE A 51 15.83 15.45 -2.11
CA PHE A 51 16.94 15.35 -3.06
C PHE A 51 16.46 15.03 -4.48
N ARG A 52 15.52 14.09 -4.63
CA ARG A 52 14.94 13.74 -5.94
C ARG A 52 14.19 14.90 -6.57
N GLN A 53 13.38 15.63 -5.80
CA GLN A 53 12.67 16.81 -6.27
C GLN A 53 13.64 17.92 -6.71
N HIS A 54 14.71 18.13 -5.93
CA HIS A 54 15.78 19.07 -6.28
C HIS A 54 16.40 18.74 -7.64
N LEU A 55 16.75 17.46 -7.89
CA LEU A 55 17.31 17.04 -9.18
C LEU A 55 16.33 17.25 -10.34
N LYS A 56 15.04 16.97 -10.13
CA LYS A 56 14.01 17.18 -11.15
C LYS A 56 13.84 18.67 -11.51
N ARG A 57 13.83 19.56 -10.50
CA ARG A 57 13.58 20.99 -10.72
C ARG A 57 14.77 21.75 -11.27
N ASN A 58 15.98 21.41 -10.81
CA ASN A 58 17.17 22.21 -11.08
C ASN A 58 18.14 21.57 -12.08
N HIS A 59 18.00 20.26 -12.33
CA HIS A 59 18.96 19.48 -13.12
C HIS A 59 18.34 18.62 -14.22
N MET A 60 17.01 18.62 -14.38
CA MET A 60 16.39 18.18 -15.63
C MET A 60 16.16 19.41 -16.50
N LEU A 61 17.02 19.56 -17.49
CA LEU A 61 16.74 20.40 -18.65
C LEU A 61 15.97 19.53 -19.64
N ASP A 62 14.67 19.79 -19.79
CA ASP A 62 14.04 19.79 -21.11
C ASP A 62 12.69 20.52 -21.11
N THR A 63 12.63 21.56 -21.95
CA THR A 63 11.45 22.08 -22.67
C THR A 63 10.32 22.76 -21.87
N LEU A 64 10.54 23.99 -21.38
CA LEU A 64 9.56 25.06 -21.58
C LEU A 64 10.17 26.45 -21.36
N ASN A 65 9.84 27.32 -22.32
CA ASN A 65 10.17 28.73 -22.47
C ASN A 65 10.51 29.54 -21.21
N ASN A 66 11.53 30.38 -21.38
CA ASN A 66 11.63 31.77 -20.94
C ASN A 66 10.78 32.16 -19.71
N HIS A 67 11.46 32.32 -18.58
CA HIS A 67 11.60 33.66 -18.01
C HIS A 67 12.80 33.68 -17.08
N SER A 68 13.80 34.47 -17.45
CA SER A 68 14.72 35.07 -16.50
C SER A 68 13.94 35.79 -15.41
N ASN A 69 14.28 35.55 -14.15
CA ASN A 69 14.51 36.62 -13.17
C ASN A 69 15.18 36.06 -11.90
N GLU A 70 16.36 36.60 -11.65
CA GLU A 70 16.89 37.12 -10.39
C GLU A 70 16.55 36.44 -9.05
N TYR A 71 17.63 35.95 -8.44
CA TYR A 71 18.00 36.03 -7.01
C TYR A 71 17.03 36.77 -6.07
N ILE A 72 16.43 36.07 -5.09
CA ILE A 72 16.17 36.57 -3.73
C ILE A 72 16.30 35.42 -2.72
N ASP A 73 17.09 35.67 -1.68
CA ASP A 73 17.19 34.95 -0.41
C ASP A 73 16.01 35.37 0.48
N GLU A 74 15.25 34.44 1.08
CA GLU A 74 14.61 34.56 2.42
C GLU A 74 13.65 33.40 2.77
N ILE A 75 14.02 32.64 3.81
CA ILE A 75 13.31 32.34 5.09
C ILE A 75 11.75 32.23 5.11
N PHE A 76 11.28 31.10 5.69
CA PHE A 76 9.92 30.73 6.20
C PHE A 76 8.79 30.62 5.14
N THR A 77 7.79 29.72 5.21
CA THR A 77 7.03 29.11 6.32
C THR A 77 6.39 27.81 5.83
N ASP A 78 6.10 26.89 6.75
CA ASP A 78 5.09 25.83 6.57
C ASP A 78 3.76 26.43 6.09
N GLN A 79 3.25 25.96 4.95
CA GLN A 79 1.81 25.93 4.71
C GLN A 79 1.45 24.90 3.63
N LEU A 80 0.54 24.02 4.03
CA LEU A 80 -0.27 23.14 3.21
C LEU A 80 -0.77 23.87 1.96
N ASN A 81 -0.56 23.27 0.79
CA ASN A 81 -1.42 23.54 -0.36
C ASN A 81 -1.74 22.24 -1.10
N THR A 82 -2.95 21.76 -0.82
CA THR A 82 -3.80 20.97 -1.70
C THR A 82 -3.94 21.65 -3.05
N ASN A 83 -3.60 20.95 -4.13
CA ASN A 83 -4.19 21.04 -5.48
C ASN A 83 -3.86 19.72 -6.19
N VAL A 84 -4.82 18.79 -6.27
CA VAL A 84 -5.82 18.64 -7.36
C VAL A 84 -5.19 18.18 -8.67
N PHE A 85 -5.42 16.89 -8.93
CA PHE A 85 -5.54 16.19 -10.22
C PHE A 85 -4.49 16.44 -11.30
N ASP A 86 -3.68 15.41 -11.54
CA ASP A 86 -3.31 15.02 -12.90
C ASP A 86 -3.53 13.51 -13.08
N GLN A 87 -4.67 13.18 -13.71
CA GLN A 87 -5.03 11.82 -14.11
C GLN A 87 -4.16 11.38 -15.28
N HIS A 88 -3.01 10.77 -14.99
CA HIS A 88 -2.35 9.92 -15.99
C HIS A 88 -2.97 8.53 -15.99
N LYS A 89 -3.90 8.39 -16.94
CA LYS A 89 -4.54 7.19 -17.48
C LYS A 89 -3.52 6.06 -17.67
N VAL A 90 -3.34 5.22 -16.65
CA VAL A 90 -2.79 3.87 -16.84
C VAL A 90 -3.90 3.08 -17.50
N LYS A 91 -3.72 2.80 -18.80
CA LYS A 91 -4.54 1.88 -19.56
C LYS A 91 -4.33 0.48 -18.96
N SER A 92 -5.03 0.17 -17.88
CA SER A 92 -5.24 -1.21 -17.49
C SER A 92 -6.17 -1.79 -18.54
N THR A 93 -5.67 -2.73 -19.33
CA THR A 93 -6.49 -3.65 -20.10
C THR A 93 -7.19 -4.60 -19.11
N ILE A 94 -8.09 -4.04 -18.30
CA ILE A 94 -9.17 -4.78 -17.69
C ILE A 94 -10.28 -4.59 -18.70
N SER A 95 -10.55 -5.67 -19.43
CA SER A 95 -11.75 -5.78 -20.24
C SER A 95 -12.92 -5.33 -19.39
N ASP A 96 -13.58 -4.24 -19.79
CA ASP A 96 -14.95 -3.93 -19.41
C ASP A 96 -15.84 -5.03 -19.99
N SER A 97 -15.72 -6.24 -19.45
CA SER A 97 -16.82 -7.17 -19.47
C SER A 97 -17.71 -6.73 -18.32
N GLU A 98 -18.67 -5.89 -18.67
CA GLU A 98 -20.02 -5.98 -18.12
C GLU A 98 -20.52 -7.43 -18.32
N ASP A 99 -19.90 -8.39 -17.63
CA ASP A 99 -20.42 -9.74 -17.52
C ASP A 99 -21.50 -9.65 -16.46
N THR A 100 -22.67 -9.25 -16.93
CA THR A 100 -23.89 -10.03 -16.79
C THR A 100 -23.94 -10.74 -15.44
N PHE A 101 -24.67 -10.15 -14.50
CA PHE A 101 -25.31 -10.86 -13.40
C PHE A 101 -26.10 -12.02 -14.03
N ASN A 102 -25.42 -13.14 -14.25
CA ASN A 102 -26.01 -14.34 -14.78
C ASN A 102 -26.85 -14.88 -13.62
N GLN A 103 -28.13 -14.51 -13.62
CA GLN A 103 -29.21 -15.12 -12.84
C GLN A 103 -29.44 -16.57 -13.29
N ASN A 104 -28.36 -17.34 -13.42
CA ASN A 104 -28.34 -18.76 -13.67
C ASN A 104 -27.45 -19.42 -12.63
N SER A 105 -27.86 -19.30 -11.37
CA SER A 105 -27.56 -20.34 -10.40
C SER A 105 -28.83 -20.58 -9.59
N LYS A 106 -29.60 -21.57 -10.06
CA LYS A 106 -30.37 -22.43 -9.16
C LYS A 106 -29.37 -23.07 -8.20
N ASN A 107 -29.01 -22.40 -7.12
CA ASN A 107 -28.41 -22.93 -5.89
C ASN A 107 -28.45 -21.80 -4.86
N GLY A 108 -29.13 -22.02 -3.73
CA GLY A 108 -29.37 -21.02 -2.69
C GLY A 108 -28.06 -20.45 -2.16
N THR A 109 -27.71 -19.23 -2.58
CA THR A 109 -26.62 -18.47 -1.99
C THR A 109 -27.05 -18.06 -0.59
N ASN A 110 -26.37 -18.60 0.42
CA ASN A 110 -26.65 -18.29 1.82
C ASN A 110 -26.40 -16.78 2.05
N PHE A 111 -27.27 -16.12 2.83
CA PHE A 111 -27.12 -14.71 3.21
C PHE A 111 -25.69 -14.41 3.72
N LYS A 112 -25.09 -15.35 4.46
CA LYS A 112 -23.71 -15.26 4.92
C LYS A 112 -22.71 -15.05 3.79
N ASP A 113 -22.83 -15.81 2.70
CA ASP A 113 -21.88 -15.75 1.58
C ASP A 113 -21.97 -14.41 0.86
N VAL A 114 -23.18 -13.86 0.73
CA VAL A 114 -23.41 -12.52 0.14
C VAL A 114 -22.69 -11.46 0.97
N VAL A 115 -22.89 -11.45 2.28
CA VAL A 115 -22.23 -10.50 3.20
C VAL A 115 -20.71 -10.66 3.15
N THR A 116 -20.21 -11.89 3.21
CA THR A 116 -18.77 -12.17 3.15
C THR A 116 -18.15 -11.67 1.84
N ASN A 117 -18.81 -11.87 0.69
CA ASN A 117 -18.33 -11.39 -0.60
C ASN A 117 -18.26 -9.86 -0.67
N ILE A 118 -19.24 -9.15 -0.10
CA ILE A 118 -19.23 -7.69 -0.03
C ILE A 118 -18.03 -7.21 0.81
N ILE A 119 -17.80 -7.83 1.96
CA ILE A 119 -16.68 -7.48 2.84
C ILE A 119 -15.34 -7.78 2.17
N LEU A 120 -15.22 -8.90 1.47
CA LEU A 120 -14.01 -9.23 0.71
C LEU A 120 -13.71 -8.20 -0.36
N LYS A 121 -14.73 -7.78 -1.11
CA LYS A 121 -14.58 -6.72 -2.12
C LYS A 121 -14.13 -5.42 -1.49
N PHE A 122 -14.73 -5.03 -0.36
CA PHE A 122 -14.33 -3.85 0.40
C PHE A 122 -12.86 -3.90 0.84
N ILE A 123 -12.46 -4.98 1.51
CA ILE A 123 -11.07 -5.14 2.01
C ILE A 123 -10.08 -5.18 0.84
N SER A 124 -10.39 -5.91 -0.23
CA SER A 124 -9.54 -5.99 -1.41
C SER A 124 -9.32 -4.60 -2.02
N ASN A 125 -10.36 -3.78 -2.11
CA ASN A 125 -10.26 -2.40 -2.58
C ASN A 125 -9.35 -1.53 -1.71
N LEU A 126 -9.31 -1.75 -0.39
CA LEU A 126 -8.39 -1.04 0.50
C LEU A 126 -6.92 -1.39 0.19
N TYR A 127 -6.63 -2.67 -0.05
CA TYR A 127 -5.27 -3.13 -0.38
C TYR A 127 -4.79 -2.67 -1.78
N LEU A 128 -5.70 -2.27 -2.67
CA LEU A 128 -5.33 -1.71 -3.98
C LEU A 128 -4.83 -0.26 -3.90
N ILE A 129 -5.00 0.43 -2.76
CA ILE A 129 -4.58 1.82 -2.60
C ILE A 129 -3.11 1.86 -2.16
N PRO A 130 -2.16 2.30 -3.03
CA PRO A 130 -0.73 2.16 -2.78
C PRO A 130 -0.19 2.99 -1.62
N ASN A 131 -0.91 4.05 -1.23
CA ASN A 131 -0.51 4.97 -0.16
C ASN A 131 -1.15 4.63 1.19
N LEU A 132 -1.95 3.57 1.27
CA LEU A 132 -2.63 3.17 2.49
C LEU A 132 -1.75 2.21 3.28
N THR A 133 -1.39 2.59 4.51
CA THR A 133 -0.56 1.74 5.37
C THR A 133 -1.39 0.62 6.01
N SER A 134 -0.77 -0.51 6.37
CA SER A 134 -1.47 -1.60 7.08
C SER A 134 -2.18 -1.13 8.34
N LEU A 135 -1.59 -0.15 9.06
CA LEU A 135 -2.21 0.47 10.24
C LEU A 135 -3.50 1.21 9.87
N LEU A 136 -3.50 2.00 8.80
CA LEU A 136 -4.70 2.72 8.35
C LEU A 136 -5.78 1.75 7.87
N ILE A 137 -5.42 0.69 7.14
CA ILE A 137 -6.35 -0.37 6.73
C ILE A 137 -6.99 -1.01 7.97
N GLN A 138 -6.18 -1.34 8.97
CA GLN A 138 -6.66 -1.93 10.22
C GLN A 138 -7.65 -1.00 10.93
N ASN A 139 -7.32 0.29 11.06
CA ASN A 139 -8.19 1.27 11.69
C ASN A 139 -9.53 1.39 10.92
N ILE A 140 -9.48 1.50 9.58
CA ILE A 140 -10.70 1.58 8.76
C ILE A 140 -11.59 0.35 8.98
N ILE A 141 -11.01 -0.86 8.98
CA ILE A 141 -11.77 -2.09 9.19
C ILE A 141 -12.36 -2.15 10.60
N GLU A 142 -11.63 -1.67 11.61
CA GLU A 142 -12.08 -1.65 13.00
C GLU A 142 -13.24 -0.67 13.20
N GLU A 143 -13.13 0.55 12.67
CA GLU A 143 -14.21 1.56 12.71
C GLU A 143 -15.47 1.06 11.99
N VAL A 144 -15.32 0.46 10.80
CA VAL A 144 -16.46 -0.11 10.07
C VAL A 144 -17.03 -1.32 10.80
N SER A 145 -16.19 -2.19 11.37
CA SER A 145 -16.65 -3.33 12.18
C SER A 145 -17.45 -2.86 13.38
N GLN A 146 -17.02 -1.80 14.06
CA GLN A 146 -17.77 -1.23 15.18
C GLN A 146 -19.18 -0.83 14.75
N LEU A 147 -19.40 -0.27 13.56
CA LEU A 147 -20.76 0.07 13.10
C LEU A 147 -21.72 -1.15 13.12
N PHE A 148 -21.21 -2.33 12.81
CA PHE A 148 -22.00 -3.57 12.81
C PHE A 148 -22.03 -4.28 14.17
N SER A 149 -20.96 -4.17 14.96
CA SER A 149 -20.84 -4.78 16.28
C SER A 149 -21.42 -3.93 17.41
N ASN A 150 -21.73 -2.66 17.15
CA ASN A 150 -22.30 -1.72 18.11
C ASN A 150 -23.81 -1.90 18.27
N ASP A 151 -24.37 -1.09 19.17
CA ASP A 151 -25.79 -1.03 19.51
C ASP A 151 -26.72 -0.86 18.31
N ILE A 152 -26.25 -0.45 17.13
CA ILE A 152 -27.09 -0.28 15.93
C ILE A 152 -27.83 -1.57 15.57
N ILE A 153 -27.10 -2.69 15.44
CA ILE A 153 -27.74 -3.97 15.10
C ILE A 153 -28.60 -4.47 16.26
N SER A 154 -28.17 -4.25 17.51
CA SER A 154 -28.94 -4.58 18.71
C SER A 154 -30.28 -3.82 18.79
N ILE A 155 -30.28 -2.53 18.45
CA ILE A 155 -31.47 -1.67 18.39
C ILE A 155 -32.41 -2.16 17.28
N LEU A 156 -31.89 -2.49 16.09
CA LEU A 156 -32.69 -3.04 15.00
C LEU A 156 -33.31 -4.39 15.39
N LYS A 157 -32.50 -5.28 15.97
CA LYS A 157 -32.90 -6.60 16.42
C LYS A 157 -33.97 -6.53 17.51
N SER A 158 -33.80 -5.66 18.50
CA SER A 158 -34.80 -5.44 19.56
C SER A 158 -36.08 -4.77 19.07
N SER A 159 -36.02 -4.01 17.98
CA SER A 159 -37.21 -3.42 17.35
C SER A 159 -37.98 -4.42 16.50
N ILE A 160 -37.27 -5.32 15.80
CA ILE A 160 -37.86 -6.22 14.80
C ILE A 160 -38.27 -7.57 15.39
N LEU A 161 -37.46 -8.19 16.26
CA LEU A 161 -37.76 -9.53 16.80
C LEU A 161 -39.07 -9.65 17.59
N PRO A 162 -39.52 -8.64 18.36
CA PRO A 162 -40.81 -8.71 19.05
C PRO A 162 -42.01 -8.73 18.10
N LEU A 163 -41.89 -8.07 16.94
CA LEU A 163 -42.93 -8.05 15.91
C LEU A 163 -43.09 -9.40 15.20
N LEU A 164 -42.07 -10.27 15.29
CA LEU A 164 -42.01 -11.58 14.65
C LEU A 164 -42.43 -12.73 15.58
N THR A 165 -43.11 -12.45 16.69
CA THR A 165 -43.41 -13.42 17.76
C THR A 165 -44.15 -14.69 17.29
N ASN A 166 -44.88 -14.64 16.17
CA ASN A 166 -45.59 -15.79 15.58
C ASN A 166 -45.14 -16.13 14.14
N CYS A 167 -43.97 -15.65 13.70
CA CYS A 167 -43.48 -15.86 12.33
C CYS A 167 -42.61 -17.11 12.23
N SER A 168 -42.81 -17.93 11.19
CA SER A 168 -41.92 -19.06 10.87
C SER A 168 -40.49 -18.61 10.58
N GLU A 169 -40.33 -17.42 10.00
CA GLU A 169 -39.05 -16.86 9.54
C GLU A 169 -38.26 -16.16 10.66
N LYS A 170 -38.78 -16.14 11.90
CA LYS A 170 -38.11 -15.46 13.03
C LYS A 170 -36.69 -15.96 13.26
N SER A 171 -36.48 -17.27 13.11
CA SER A 171 -35.16 -17.91 13.26
C SER A 171 -34.19 -17.45 12.17
N GLU A 172 -34.63 -17.51 10.91
CA GLU A 172 -33.84 -17.09 9.75
C GLU A 172 -33.45 -15.60 9.84
N ILE A 173 -34.39 -14.73 10.20
CA ILE A 173 -34.13 -13.30 10.38
C ILE A 173 -33.14 -13.06 11.53
N ASN A 174 -33.26 -13.82 12.62
CA ASN A 174 -32.30 -13.74 13.73
C ASN A 174 -30.89 -14.19 13.29
N ASP A 175 -30.79 -15.23 12.46
CA ASP A 175 -29.51 -15.69 11.92
C ASP A 175 -28.89 -14.64 10.99
N MET A 176 -29.69 -13.93 10.20
CA MET A 176 -29.21 -12.78 9.41
C MET A 176 -28.61 -11.69 10.30
N PHE A 177 -29.23 -11.37 11.44
CA PHE A 177 -28.66 -10.43 12.40
C PHE A 177 -27.34 -10.93 12.99
N VAL A 178 -27.25 -12.22 13.35
CA VAL A 178 -25.99 -12.82 13.86
C VAL A 178 -24.88 -12.75 12.82
N VAL A 179 -25.19 -12.97 11.54
CA VAL A 179 -24.23 -12.83 10.43
C VAL A 179 -23.73 -11.38 10.35
N LEU A 180 -24.61 -10.40 10.46
CA LEU A 180 -24.23 -8.98 10.42
C LEU A 180 -23.39 -8.55 11.63
N GLU A 181 -23.77 -8.95 12.85
CA GLU A 181 -23.02 -8.67 14.09
C GLU A 181 -21.57 -9.18 14.00
N ASN A 182 -21.38 -10.33 13.32
CA ASN A 182 -20.10 -11.02 13.21
C ASN A 182 -19.43 -10.89 11.84
N ALA A 183 -19.88 -9.94 11.00
CA ALA A 183 -19.51 -9.92 9.59
C ALA A 183 -17.99 -9.76 9.35
N PHE A 184 -17.29 -9.08 10.27
CA PHE A 184 -15.86 -8.82 10.20
C PHE A 184 -14.99 -9.76 11.05
N MET A 185 -15.57 -10.76 11.71
CA MET A 185 -14.84 -11.62 12.65
C MET A 185 -13.62 -12.32 12.01
N ASP A 186 -13.79 -12.82 10.79
CA ASP A 186 -12.72 -13.49 10.02
C ASP A 186 -11.69 -12.50 9.45
N PHE A 187 -11.92 -11.20 9.57
CA PHE A 187 -11.09 -10.13 8.98
C PHE A 187 -10.53 -9.17 10.03
N LYS A 188 -10.74 -9.45 11.32
CA LYS A 188 -10.44 -8.54 12.42
C LYS A 188 -8.97 -8.15 12.51
N SER A 189 -8.04 -9.05 12.19
CA SER A 189 -6.61 -8.77 12.21
C SER A 189 -5.97 -9.04 10.86
N GLU A 190 -4.82 -8.41 10.59
CA GLU A 190 -4.06 -8.65 9.36
C GLU A 190 -3.72 -10.13 9.18
N TYR A 191 -3.35 -10.81 10.27
CA TYR A 191 -3.11 -12.25 10.26
C TYR A 191 -4.34 -13.04 9.79
N LEU A 192 -5.53 -12.73 10.32
CA LEU A 192 -6.75 -13.42 9.93
C LEU A 192 -7.13 -13.14 8.47
N ARG A 193 -6.96 -11.89 8.01
CA ARG A 193 -7.17 -11.52 6.60
C ARG A 193 -6.27 -12.30 5.66
N VAL A 194 -4.97 -12.33 5.95
CA VAL A 194 -3.99 -13.07 5.13
C VAL A 194 -4.32 -14.57 5.14
N LYS A 195 -4.60 -15.15 6.32
CA LYS A 195 -5.00 -16.55 6.43
C LYS A 195 -6.27 -16.85 5.63
N TYR A 196 -7.25 -15.95 5.66
CA TYR A 196 -8.47 -16.08 4.88
C TYR A 196 -8.17 -16.07 3.38
N PHE A 197 -7.37 -15.11 2.91
CA PHE A 197 -7.00 -15.03 1.50
C PHE A 197 -6.16 -16.22 1.03
N GLU A 198 -5.27 -16.75 1.86
CA GLU A 198 -4.52 -17.99 1.58
C GLU A 198 -5.45 -19.20 1.46
N THR A 199 -6.37 -19.37 2.42
CA THR A 199 -7.31 -20.50 2.44
C THR A 199 -8.25 -20.50 1.23
N ASN A 200 -8.64 -19.30 0.77
CA ASN A 200 -9.53 -19.13 -0.38
C ASN A 200 -8.80 -19.02 -1.73
N ASN A 201 -7.48 -19.25 -1.77
CA ASN A 201 -6.64 -19.13 -2.98
C ASN A 201 -6.71 -17.75 -3.66
N ILE A 202 -6.98 -16.69 -2.89
CA ILE A 202 -7.03 -15.29 -3.36
C ILE A 202 -5.64 -14.65 -3.23
N PHE A 203 -4.84 -15.11 -2.28
CA PHE A 203 -3.49 -14.62 -2.03
C PHE A 203 -2.45 -15.71 -2.20
N PHE A 204 -1.42 -15.43 -3.01
CA PHE A 204 -0.25 -16.27 -3.17
C PHE A 204 0.91 -15.69 -2.38
N LYS A 205 1.34 -16.43 -1.34
CA LYS A 205 2.51 -16.03 -0.57
C LYS A 205 3.75 -15.99 -1.46
N PRO A 206 4.53 -14.89 -1.44
CA PRO A 206 5.77 -14.81 -2.19
C PRO A 206 6.70 -15.97 -1.79
N LYS A 207 7.16 -16.73 -2.77
CA LYS A 207 8.18 -17.76 -2.55
C LYS A 207 9.54 -17.09 -2.51
N THR A 208 10.31 -17.33 -1.44
CA THR A 208 11.70 -16.88 -1.40
C THR A 208 12.52 -17.70 -2.39
N ILE A 209 13.06 -17.04 -3.41
CA ILE A 209 13.98 -17.65 -4.37
C ILE A 209 15.39 -17.23 -3.94
N VAL A 210 16.28 -18.20 -3.73
CA VAL A 210 17.68 -17.93 -3.40
C VAL A 210 18.43 -17.54 -4.67
N VAL A 211 18.71 -16.25 -4.84
CA VAL A 211 19.48 -15.72 -5.98
C VAL A 211 20.96 -15.69 -5.59
N GLY A 212 21.64 -16.82 -5.77
CA GLY A 212 23.08 -16.95 -5.51
C GLY A 212 23.45 -17.08 -4.04
N HIS A 213 24.73 -17.39 -3.79
CA HIS A 213 25.30 -17.55 -2.46
C HIS A 213 26.71 -17.00 -2.47
N THR A 214 26.97 -15.95 -1.69
CA THR A 214 28.31 -15.39 -1.52
C THR A 214 28.95 -16.02 -0.30
N LYS A 215 30.09 -16.71 -0.48
CA LYS A 215 30.90 -17.20 0.64
C LYS A 215 31.61 -16.03 1.31
N GLN A 216 30.93 -15.30 2.20
CA GLN A 216 31.58 -14.27 3.00
C GLN A 216 32.32 -14.94 4.18
N LYS A 217 33.65 -14.98 4.11
CA LYS A 217 34.50 -15.53 5.17
C LYS A 217 34.71 -14.47 6.24
N ILE A 218 33.76 -14.32 7.17
CA ILE A 218 33.93 -13.44 8.33
C ILE A 218 34.95 -14.09 9.27
N ARG A 219 36.14 -13.49 9.40
CA ARG A 219 37.11 -13.83 10.46
C ARG A 219 36.55 -13.32 11.79
N CYS A 220 35.74 -14.13 12.47
CA CYS A 220 35.49 -13.98 13.90
C CYS A 220 36.16 -15.13 14.65
N ARG A 221 37.06 -14.79 15.58
CA ARG A 221 37.59 -15.74 16.56
C ARG A 221 36.41 -16.22 17.41
N LYS A 222 36.06 -17.49 17.20
CA LYS A 222 35.04 -18.28 17.91
C LYS A 222 33.59 -17.98 17.49
N VAL A 223 33.01 -19.00 16.85
CA VAL A 223 31.61 -19.19 16.43
C VAL A 223 31.20 -18.43 15.17
N CYS A 224 31.29 -19.13 14.03
CA CYS A 224 30.69 -18.73 12.77
C CYS A 224 29.16 -18.80 12.89
N ARG A 225 28.50 -17.64 12.92
CA ARG A 225 27.05 -17.54 12.81
C ARG A 225 26.73 -17.18 11.36
N TRP A 226 25.99 -18.06 10.69
CA TRP A 226 25.59 -17.88 9.30
C TRP A 226 24.43 -16.89 9.24
N TYR A 227 24.56 -15.84 8.42
CA TYR A 227 23.47 -14.90 8.15
C TYR A 227 22.99 -15.07 6.71
N LEU A 228 21.67 -15.27 6.54
CA LEU A 228 20.98 -15.23 5.26
C LEU A 228 20.73 -13.76 4.88
N PHE A 229 21.30 -13.28 3.78
CA PHE A 229 20.79 -12.09 3.11
C PHE A 229 19.58 -12.48 2.27
N LYS A 230 18.41 -11.97 2.67
CA LYS A 230 17.14 -12.19 1.97
C LYS A 230 16.88 -11.02 1.04
N HIS A 231 16.89 -11.27 -0.27
CA HIS A 231 16.27 -10.37 -1.24
C HIS A 231 14.86 -10.87 -1.53
N THR A 232 13.86 -10.08 -1.16
CA THR A 232 12.45 -10.33 -1.49
C THR A 232 12.17 -9.67 -2.84
N TYR A 233 11.75 -10.46 -3.83
CA TYR A 233 11.27 -9.96 -5.13
C TYR A 233 9.74 -10.05 -5.16
N PHE A 234 9.10 -9.02 -5.74
CA PHE A 234 7.68 -9.00 -6.06
C PHE A 234 7.53 -9.39 -7.53
N HIS A 235 6.67 -10.37 -7.82
CA HIS A 235 6.22 -10.73 -9.17
C HIS A 235 4.77 -10.33 -9.35
#